data_AF-A0A8T4EP52-F1
#
_entry.id   AF-A0A8T4EP52-F1
#
_cell.length_a   1.000
_cell.length_b   1.000
_cell.length_c   1.000
_cell.angle_alpha   90.00
_cell.angle_beta   90.00
_cell.angle_gamma   90.00
#
_symmetry.space_group_name_H-M   'P 1'
#
loop_
_entity.id
_entity.type
_entity.pdbx_description
1 polymer ?
#
loop_
_entity_poly.entity_id
_entity_poly.type
_entity_poly.pdbx_seq_one_letter_code
_entity_poly.pdbx_strand_id
1 'polypeptide(L)'
;MVEQFFFSSPYIFGVLWPQIWDKFVALTTAIFKNPDMLWIVTPLIITLILMEFYFGRYRKEELGWNSAVGNSLVLVFVSVDLLRQLYSDYFTFAGVGGRFPDVAVETLIALLIGIIGITIMVSDFFHAIPKWLAFKLSSVLIINFLAYFGIAMIYGEIEFNWAIVIAAAMLFVLMDTIFALIHMVEPEYVARYHGNILYRVLHKFVKAKEEEEEKNHKKCKKRDASGKCIIPALAEKPPKKRKKGFLFR
;
A
#
# COMPACT_ATOMS: atom_id res chain seq x y z
N MET A 1 -48.52 -0.79 -7.41
CA MET A 1 -48.19 -0.49 -8.82
C MET A 1 -46.72 -0.07 -9.02
N VAL A 2 -45.79 -0.46 -8.12
CA VAL A 2 -44.35 -0.13 -8.21
C VAL A 2 -43.47 -1.39 -8.28
N GLU A 3 -44.01 -2.57 -7.96
CA GLU A 3 -43.24 -3.83 -7.92
C GLU A 3 -43.11 -4.55 -9.27
N GLN A 4 -43.84 -4.15 -10.32
CA GLN A 4 -43.70 -4.76 -11.66
C GLN A 4 -42.62 -4.12 -12.54
N PHE A 5 -41.96 -3.05 -12.09
CA PHE A 5 -40.98 -2.31 -12.91
C PHE A 5 -39.53 -2.79 -12.74
N PHE A 6 -39.22 -3.63 -11.75
CA PHE A 6 -37.82 -3.92 -11.38
C PHE A 6 -37.27 -5.27 -11.87
N PHE A 7 -38.07 -6.14 -12.48
CA PHE A 7 -37.63 -7.50 -12.86
C PHE A 7 -38.00 -7.93 -14.30
N SER A 8 -38.12 -7.00 -15.23
CA SER A 8 -38.02 -7.35 -16.66
C SER A 8 -36.55 -7.64 -17.01
N SER A 9 -36.10 -8.84 -16.62
CA SER A 9 -34.82 -9.49 -16.95
C SER A 9 -34.28 -9.20 -18.36
N PRO A 10 -35.09 -9.06 -19.44
CA PRO A 10 -34.53 -8.78 -20.78
C PRO A 10 -33.81 -7.43 -20.93
N TYR A 11 -34.21 -6.38 -20.20
CA TYR A 11 -33.63 -5.04 -20.41
C TYR A 11 -32.23 -4.92 -19.81
N ILE A 12 -32.04 -5.43 -18.59
CA ILE A 12 -30.74 -5.40 -17.91
C ILE A 12 -29.70 -6.18 -18.71
N PHE A 13 -30.02 -7.41 -19.10
CA PHE A 13 -29.08 -8.27 -19.84
C PHE A 13 -28.96 -7.90 -21.33
N GLY A 14 -30.01 -7.33 -21.94
CA GLY A 14 -30.02 -7.02 -23.37
C GLY A 14 -29.48 -5.65 -23.74
N VAL A 15 -29.55 -4.65 -22.85
CA VAL A 15 -29.20 -3.26 -23.19
C VAL A 15 -28.11 -2.71 -22.28
N LEU A 16 -28.26 -2.84 -20.95
CA LEU A 16 -27.31 -2.24 -19.99
C LEU A 16 -26.01 -3.03 -19.90
N TRP A 17 -26.10 -4.36 -19.79
CA TRP A 17 -24.93 -5.22 -19.63
C TRP A 17 -23.91 -5.11 -20.78
N PRO A 18 -24.33 -5.13 -22.07
CA PRO A 18 -23.37 -4.95 -23.18
C PRO A 18 -22.63 -3.61 -23.10
N GLN A 19 -23.34 -2.50 -22.81
CA GLN A 19 -22.70 -1.18 -22.71
C GLN A 19 -21.65 -1.11 -21.60
N ILE A 20 -21.96 -1.67 -20.42
CA ILE A 20 -21.01 -1.72 -19.30
C ILE A 20 -19.83 -2.64 -19.63
N TRP A 21 -20.11 -3.81 -20.20
CA TRP A 21 -19.09 -4.79 -20.56
C TRP A 21 -18.13 -4.27 -21.63
N ASP A 22 -18.64 -3.60 -22.66
CA ASP A 22 -17.83 -3.01 -23.71
C ASP A 22 -16.86 -1.96 -23.14
N LYS A 23 -17.34 -1.12 -22.22
CA LYS A 23 -16.52 -0.12 -21.52
C LYS A 23 -15.52 -0.76 -20.56
N PHE A 24 -15.89 -1.86 -19.88
CA PHE A 24 -14.99 -2.63 -19.04
C PHE A 24 -13.84 -3.24 -19.87
N VAL A 25 -14.17 -3.90 -20.99
CA VAL A 25 -13.18 -4.46 -21.91
C VAL A 25 -12.31 -3.35 -22.51
N ALA A 26 -12.89 -2.20 -22.88
CA ALA A 26 -12.15 -1.06 -23.36
C ALA A 26 -11.11 -0.56 -22.34
N LEU A 27 -11.49 -0.41 -21.06
CA LEU A 27 -10.57 -0.05 -19.98
C LEU A 27 -9.44 -1.08 -19.88
N THR A 28 -9.75 -2.36 -19.73
CA THR A 28 -8.73 -3.40 -19.52
C THR A 28 -7.81 -3.60 -20.73
N THR A 29 -8.31 -3.35 -21.94
CA THR A 29 -7.54 -3.54 -23.18
C THR A 29 -6.82 -2.27 -23.66
N ALA A 30 -7.04 -1.12 -23.02
CA ALA A 30 -6.47 0.17 -23.42
C ALA A 30 -4.93 0.11 -23.52
N ILE A 31 -4.27 -0.54 -22.56
CA ILE A 31 -2.80 -0.69 -22.52
C ILE A 31 -2.27 -1.41 -23.78
N PHE A 32 -3.00 -2.41 -24.27
CA PHE A 32 -2.58 -3.20 -25.43
C PHE A 32 -2.84 -2.47 -26.76
N LYS A 33 -3.86 -1.60 -26.79
CA LYS A 33 -4.20 -0.80 -27.97
C LYS A 33 -3.27 0.42 -28.12
N ASN A 34 -2.81 0.97 -27.00
CA ASN A 34 -1.98 2.18 -26.95
C ASN A 34 -0.67 1.88 -26.22
N PRO A 35 0.36 1.38 -26.93
CA PRO A 35 1.62 0.97 -26.30
C PRO A 35 2.35 2.12 -25.60
N ASP A 36 2.12 3.38 -26.00
CA ASP A 36 2.70 4.55 -25.35
C ASP A 36 2.25 4.68 -23.88
N MET A 37 1.07 4.16 -23.53
CA MET A 37 0.61 4.09 -22.14
C MET A 37 1.53 3.26 -21.25
N LEU A 38 2.24 2.27 -21.80
CA LEU A 38 3.08 1.36 -21.03
C LEU A 38 4.17 2.11 -20.26
N TRP A 39 4.68 3.22 -20.80
CA TRP A 39 5.73 4.01 -20.15
C TRP A 39 5.27 4.62 -18.83
N ILE A 40 3.99 5.00 -18.72
CA ILE A 40 3.42 5.58 -17.51
C ILE A 40 2.80 4.49 -16.63
N VAL A 41 2.12 3.50 -17.22
CA VAL A 41 1.40 2.45 -16.47
C VAL A 41 2.35 1.44 -15.83
N THR A 42 3.49 1.12 -16.46
CA THR A 42 4.46 0.15 -15.92
C THR A 42 4.97 0.52 -14.52
N PRO A 43 5.49 1.73 -14.26
CA PRO A 43 5.91 2.09 -12.90
C PRO A 43 4.75 2.11 -11.90
N LEU A 44 3.51 2.44 -12.31
CA LEU A 44 2.33 2.35 -11.45
C LEU A 44 2.05 0.91 -11.03
N ILE A 45 2.07 -0.04 -11.97
CA ILE A 45 1.86 -1.46 -11.69
C ILE A 45 2.97 -2.00 -10.79
N ILE A 46 4.23 -1.66 -11.06
CA ILE A 46 5.36 -2.11 -10.24
C ILE A 46 5.25 -1.59 -8.81
N THR A 47 4.97 -0.30 -8.63
CA THR A 47 4.83 0.30 -7.30
C THR A 47 3.61 -0.26 -6.56
N LEU A 48 2.49 -0.45 -7.25
CA LEU A 48 1.30 -1.10 -6.69
C LEU A 48 1.61 -2.50 -6.19
N ILE A 49 2.20 -3.36 -7.03
CA ILE A 49 2.59 -4.71 -6.66
C ILE A 49 3.55 -4.68 -5.46
N LEU A 50 4.65 -3.95 -5.54
CA LEU A 50 5.66 -3.92 -4.48
C LEU A 50 5.09 -3.47 -3.13
N MET A 51 4.25 -2.45 -3.12
CA MET A 51 3.66 -1.93 -1.89
C MET A 51 2.58 -2.85 -1.33
N GLU A 52 1.75 -3.46 -2.17
CA GLU A 52 0.75 -4.43 -1.72
C GLU A 52 1.39 -5.69 -1.15
N PHE A 53 2.46 -6.20 -1.78
CA PHE A 53 3.27 -7.30 -1.23
C PHE A 53 3.99 -6.89 0.07
N TYR A 54 4.47 -5.65 0.16
CA TYR A 54 5.12 -5.13 1.36
C TYR A 54 4.14 -5.09 2.54
N PHE A 55 2.98 -4.46 2.40
CA PHE A 55 1.99 -4.36 3.47
C PHE A 55 1.31 -5.69 3.77
N GLY A 56 1.12 -6.55 2.77
CA GLY A 56 0.67 -7.93 2.95
C GLY A 56 1.58 -8.72 3.89
N ARG A 57 2.90 -8.58 3.72
CA ARG A 57 3.92 -9.17 4.60
C ARG A 57 4.01 -8.51 5.98
N TYR A 58 3.93 -7.18 6.04
CA TYR A 58 4.11 -6.38 7.26
C TYR A 58 2.81 -5.77 7.76
N ARG A 59 1.75 -6.56 7.95
CA ARG A 59 0.40 -6.11 8.36
C ARG A 59 0.31 -5.21 9.61
N LYS A 60 1.35 -5.19 10.46
CA LYS A 60 1.41 -4.36 11.67
C LYS A 60 2.04 -2.99 11.43
N GLU A 61 2.64 -2.79 10.27
CA GLU A 61 3.15 -1.48 9.86
C GLU A 61 2.01 -0.71 9.22
N GLU A 62 1.77 0.49 9.74
CA GLU A 62 0.80 1.41 9.17
C GLU A 62 1.48 2.26 8.09
N LEU A 63 0.70 2.73 7.11
CA LEU A 63 1.19 3.70 6.13
C LEU A 63 1.81 4.90 6.86
N GLY A 64 3.01 5.33 6.48
CA GLY A 64 3.62 6.54 7.03
C GLY A 64 3.10 7.79 6.30
N TRP A 65 3.12 8.97 6.95
CA TRP A 65 2.80 10.24 6.29
C TRP A 65 3.68 10.51 5.07
N ASN A 66 4.97 10.16 5.14
CA ASN A 66 5.88 10.27 3.99
C ASN A 66 5.43 9.39 2.81
N SER A 67 4.92 8.19 3.09
CA SER A 67 4.38 7.28 2.06
C SER A 67 3.06 7.82 1.50
N ALA A 68 2.19 8.39 2.34
CA ALA A 68 0.93 8.99 1.91
C ALA A 68 1.18 10.17 0.93
N VAL A 69 2.08 11.10 1.31
CA VAL A 69 2.54 12.19 0.44
C VAL A 69 3.15 11.64 -0.86
N GLY A 70 4.04 10.65 -0.75
CA GLY A 70 4.67 10.01 -1.91
C GLY A 70 3.66 9.40 -2.89
N ASN A 71 2.62 8.75 -2.38
CA ASN A 71 1.54 8.19 -3.20
C ASN A 71 0.75 9.30 -3.89
N SER A 72 0.38 10.36 -3.16
CA SER A 72 -0.40 11.47 -3.75
C SER A 72 0.31 12.19 -4.91
N LEU A 73 1.65 12.27 -4.87
CA LEU A 73 2.46 12.84 -5.96
C LEU A 73 2.28 12.09 -7.29
N VAL A 74 1.93 10.81 -7.25
CA VAL A 74 1.66 10.02 -8.45
C VAL A 74 0.52 10.62 -9.26
N LEU A 75 -0.58 11.04 -8.62
CA LEU A 75 -1.71 11.68 -9.32
C LEU A 75 -1.30 13.01 -9.95
N VAL A 76 -0.42 13.77 -9.28
CA VAL A 76 0.08 15.04 -9.82
C VAL A 76 0.89 14.77 -11.09
N PHE A 77 1.85 13.85 -11.06
CA PHE A 77 2.65 13.50 -12.23
C PHE A 77 1.79 12.97 -13.39
N VAL A 78 0.84 12.09 -13.08
CA VAL A 78 -0.09 11.56 -14.07
C VAL A 78 -0.94 12.68 -14.67
N SER A 79 -1.46 13.61 -13.88
CA SER A 79 -2.23 14.74 -14.42
C SER A 79 -1.43 15.61 -15.39
N VAL A 80 -0.15 15.87 -15.09
CA VAL A 80 0.75 16.65 -15.96
C VAL A 80 1.01 15.88 -17.25
N ASP A 81 1.22 14.57 -17.16
CA ASP A 81 1.43 13.73 -18.34
C ASP A 81 0.18 13.64 -19.22
N LEU A 82 -1.01 13.53 -18.62
CA LEU A 82 -2.28 13.54 -19.36
C LEU A 82 -2.51 14.87 -20.09
N LEU A 83 -2.21 16.00 -19.45
CA LEU A 83 -2.25 17.31 -20.12
C LEU A 83 -1.21 17.39 -21.24
N ARG A 84 0.01 16.88 -21.02
CA ARG A 84 1.04 16.79 -22.07
C ARG A 84 0.54 15.98 -23.26
N GLN A 85 -0.15 14.87 -23.03
CA GLN A 85 -0.71 14.01 -24.09
C GLN A 85 -1.82 14.73 -24.87
N LEU A 86 -2.74 15.41 -24.19
CA LEU A 86 -3.86 16.11 -24.84
C LEU A 86 -3.41 17.28 -25.74
N TYR A 87 -2.27 17.90 -25.42
CA TYR A 87 -1.75 19.07 -26.10
C TYR A 87 -0.41 18.83 -26.80
N SER A 88 0.02 17.58 -26.98
CA SER A 88 1.35 17.24 -27.54
C SER A 88 1.60 17.83 -28.92
N ASP A 89 0.54 17.95 -29.73
CA ASP A 89 0.62 18.39 -31.12
C ASP A 89 0.61 19.92 -31.25
N TYR A 90 0.46 20.64 -30.13
CA TYR A 90 0.29 22.10 -30.11
C TYR A 90 1.35 22.76 -29.24
N PHE A 91 2.43 23.21 -29.88
CA PHE A 91 3.49 23.96 -29.20
C PHE A 91 3.13 25.44 -28.96
N THR A 92 2.04 25.93 -29.56
CA THR A 92 1.65 27.35 -29.50
C THR A 92 0.37 27.57 -28.70
N PHE A 93 0.29 28.70 -27.99
CA PHE A 93 -0.90 29.09 -27.22
C PHE A 93 -2.16 29.19 -28.09
N ALA A 94 -2.02 29.65 -29.33
CA ALA A 94 -3.11 29.68 -30.30
C ALA A 94 -3.61 28.27 -30.66
N GLY A 95 -2.70 27.30 -30.80
CA GLY A 95 -3.04 25.89 -31.02
C GLY A 95 -3.81 25.27 -29.84
N VAL A 96 -3.37 25.55 -28.61
CA VAL A 96 -4.07 25.11 -27.38
C VAL A 96 -5.49 25.64 -27.33
N GLY A 97 -5.68 26.94 -27.60
CA GLY A 97 -7.01 27.58 -27.59
C GLY A 97 -7.96 27.02 -28.64
N GLY A 98 -7.45 26.64 -29.81
CA GLY A 98 -8.25 26.04 -30.88
C GLY A 98 -8.70 24.60 -30.60
N ARG A 99 -7.87 23.80 -29.91
CA ARG A 99 -8.16 22.39 -29.59
C ARG A 99 -9.03 22.23 -28.34
N PHE A 100 -8.98 23.19 -27.42
CA PHE A 100 -9.68 23.10 -26.13
C PHE A 100 -11.16 22.67 -26.23
N PRO A 101 -12.00 23.18 -27.16
CA PRO A 101 -13.39 22.75 -27.27
C PRO A 101 -13.57 21.26 -27.58
N ASP A 102 -12.64 20.67 -28.33
CA ASP A 102 -12.72 19.27 -28.75
C ASP A 102 -12.32 18.30 -27.65
N VAL A 103 -11.41 18.73 -26.75
CA VAL A 103 -10.86 17.91 -25.66
C VAL A 103 -11.21 18.47 -24.28
N ALA A 104 -12.30 19.23 -24.19
CA ALA A 104 -12.67 19.96 -22.98
C ALA A 104 -12.97 18.99 -21.82
N VAL A 105 -13.61 17.86 -22.11
CA VAL A 105 -13.98 16.85 -21.10
C VAL A 105 -12.75 16.13 -20.57
N GLU A 106 -11.85 15.73 -21.46
CA GLU A 106 -10.60 15.06 -21.15
C GLU A 106 -9.67 15.99 -20.36
N THR A 107 -9.61 17.26 -20.76
CA THR A 107 -8.88 18.32 -20.03
C THR A 107 -9.43 18.47 -18.62
N LEU A 108 -10.76 18.50 -18.47
CA LEU A 108 -11.40 18.58 -17.15
C LEU A 108 -11.07 17.35 -16.29
N ILE A 109 -11.09 16.15 -16.86
CA ILE A 109 -10.71 14.91 -16.15
C ILE A 109 -9.25 14.99 -15.67
N ALA A 110 -8.31 15.36 -16.55
CA ALA A 110 -6.90 15.51 -16.19
C ALA A 110 -6.71 16.55 -15.07
N LEU A 111 -7.36 17.70 -15.17
CA LEU A 111 -7.32 18.75 -14.15
C LEU A 111 -7.92 18.28 -12.81
N LEU A 112 -9.05 17.58 -12.83
CA LEU A 112 -9.66 17.04 -11.61
C LEU A 112 -8.74 16.04 -10.91
N ILE A 113 -8.08 15.14 -11.67
CA ILE A 113 -7.08 14.22 -11.11
C ILE A 113 -5.92 15.00 -10.47
N GLY A 114 -5.42 16.04 -11.14
CA GLY A 114 -4.35 16.89 -10.60
C GLY A 114 -4.77 17.64 -9.33
N ILE A 115 -5.97 18.23 -9.32
CA ILE A 115 -6.54 18.92 -8.15
C ILE A 115 -6.72 17.95 -6.99
N ILE A 116 -7.24 16.75 -7.22
CA ILE A 116 -7.37 15.69 -6.21
C ILE A 116 -5.98 15.33 -5.66
N GLY A 117 -5.00 15.09 -6.53
CA GLY A 117 -3.63 14.79 -6.16
C GLY A 117 -3.00 15.87 -5.28
N ILE A 118 -3.08 17.13 -5.70
CA ILE A 118 -2.57 18.28 -4.93
C ILE A 118 -3.30 18.41 -3.59
N THR A 119 -4.62 18.25 -3.58
CA THR A 119 -5.43 18.37 -2.35
C THR A 119 -5.05 17.31 -1.33
N ILE A 120 -4.91 16.05 -1.76
CA ILE A 120 -4.47 14.94 -0.90
C ILE A 120 -3.03 15.19 -0.42
N MET A 121 -2.12 15.56 -1.33
CA MET A 121 -0.71 15.85 -1.02
C MET A 121 -0.56 16.93 0.06
N VAL A 122 -1.25 18.06 -0.12
CA VAL A 122 -1.23 19.17 0.86
C VAL A 122 -1.85 18.73 2.18
N SER A 123 -2.96 17.97 2.14
CA SER A 123 -3.62 17.46 3.34
C SER A 123 -2.71 16.51 4.13
N ASP A 124 -1.97 15.62 3.44
CA ASP A 124 -1.04 14.69 4.06
C ASP A 124 0.20 15.41 4.61
N PHE A 125 0.74 16.39 3.87
CA PHE A 125 1.90 17.17 4.31
C PHE A 125 1.61 17.94 5.61
N PHE A 126 0.47 18.62 5.67
CA PHE A 126 0.05 19.39 6.86
C PHE A 126 -0.70 18.57 7.90
N HIS A 127 -0.93 17.26 7.67
CA HIS A 127 -1.71 16.40 8.56
C HIS A 127 -3.11 16.98 8.83
N ALA A 128 -3.71 17.61 7.82
CA ALA A 128 -4.94 18.41 7.95
C ALA A 128 -6.20 17.56 8.21
N ILE A 129 -6.18 16.28 7.81
CA ILE A 129 -7.29 15.34 7.95
C ILE A 129 -6.94 14.20 8.91
N PRO A 130 -7.94 13.54 9.54
CA PRO A 130 -7.69 12.42 10.42
C PRO A 130 -6.90 11.30 9.75
N LYS A 131 -5.94 10.73 10.48
CA LYS A 131 -5.01 9.69 10.02
C LYS A 131 -5.67 8.56 9.23
N TRP A 132 -6.79 8.02 9.72
CA TRP A 132 -7.49 6.92 9.07
C TRP A 132 -8.06 7.29 7.69
N LEU A 133 -8.46 8.55 7.50
CA LEU A 133 -9.00 9.06 6.24
C LEU A 133 -7.87 9.36 5.27
N ALA A 134 -6.82 10.05 5.73
CA ALA A 134 -5.60 10.28 4.95
C ALA A 134 -5.06 8.97 4.38
N PHE A 135 -4.86 7.96 5.24
CA PHE A 135 -4.21 6.73 4.81
C PHE A 135 -5.09 5.87 3.90
N LYS A 136 -6.43 6.01 4.01
CA LYS A 136 -7.35 5.35 3.08
C LYS A 136 -7.31 6.03 1.71
N LEU A 137 -7.43 7.36 1.66
CA LEU A 137 -7.42 8.12 0.41
C LEU A 137 -6.07 8.04 -0.31
N SER A 138 -4.98 8.06 0.46
CA SER A 138 -3.60 7.94 -0.03
C SER A 138 -3.11 6.50 -0.09
N SER A 139 -4.02 5.52 -0.03
CA SER A 139 -3.67 4.11 -0.23
C SER A 139 -3.18 3.88 -1.65
N VAL A 140 -2.19 3.01 -1.78
CA VAL A 140 -1.54 2.73 -3.07
C VAL A 140 -2.54 2.22 -4.09
N LEU A 141 -3.52 1.41 -3.68
CA LEU A 141 -4.60 0.92 -4.53
C LEU A 141 -5.48 2.05 -5.10
N ILE A 142 -6.00 2.96 -4.26
CA ILE A 142 -6.90 4.04 -4.71
C ILE A 142 -6.16 5.01 -5.63
N ILE A 143 -4.96 5.43 -5.25
CA ILE A 143 -4.13 6.35 -6.04
C ILE A 143 -3.78 5.73 -7.40
N ASN A 144 -3.26 4.50 -7.44
CA ASN A 144 -2.91 3.87 -8.71
C ASN A 144 -4.12 3.56 -9.58
N PHE A 145 -5.27 3.21 -8.98
CA PHE A 145 -6.50 3.03 -9.73
C PHE A 145 -6.97 4.33 -10.39
N LEU A 146 -7.00 5.45 -9.66
CA LEU A 146 -7.39 6.74 -10.20
C LEU A 146 -6.43 7.21 -11.31
N ALA A 147 -5.12 7.01 -11.10
CA ALA A 147 -4.09 7.26 -12.11
C ALA A 147 -4.35 6.43 -13.38
N TYR A 148 -4.48 5.11 -13.24
CA TYR A 148 -4.74 4.21 -14.35
C TYR A 148 -6.03 4.55 -15.09
N PHE A 149 -7.11 4.84 -14.36
CA PHE A 149 -8.39 5.22 -14.94
C PHE A 149 -8.25 6.47 -15.82
N GLY A 150 -7.58 7.52 -15.32
CA GLY A 150 -7.31 8.73 -16.11
C GLY A 150 -6.48 8.44 -17.37
N ILE A 151 -5.43 7.63 -17.23
CA ILE A 151 -4.56 7.22 -18.34
C ILE A 151 -5.37 6.43 -19.38
N ALA A 152 -6.13 5.42 -18.97
CA ALA A 152 -6.95 4.61 -19.87
C ALA A 152 -8.04 5.42 -20.58
N MET A 153 -8.65 6.38 -19.89
CA MET A 153 -9.65 7.29 -20.48
C MET A 153 -9.05 8.14 -21.60
N ILE A 154 -7.92 8.80 -21.33
CA ILE A 154 -7.34 9.79 -22.25
C ILE A 154 -6.57 9.11 -23.38
N TYR A 155 -5.67 8.18 -23.06
CA TYR A 155 -4.93 7.46 -24.10
C TYR A 155 -5.81 6.47 -24.86
N GLY A 156 -6.84 5.91 -24.22
CA GLY A 156 -7.77 4.99 -24.86
C GLY A 156 -8.87 5.68 -25.66
N GLU A 157 -8.93 7.01 -25.67
CA GLU A 157 -9.99 7.81 -26.29
C GLU A 157 -11.39 7.30 -25.89
N ILE A 158 -11.55 6.92 -24.62
CA ILE A 158 -12.78 6.31 -24.13
C ILE A 158 -13.76 7.42 -23.77
N GLU A 159 -14.88 7.49 -24.50
CA GLU A 159 -15.94 8.46 -24.19
C GLU A 159 -16.46 8.31 -22.75
N PHE A 160 -16.53 9.43 -22.03
CA PHE A 160 -17.04 9.49 -20.67
C PHE A 160 -18.57 9.42 -20.65
N ASN A 161 -19.13 8.36 -20.07
CA ASN A 161 -20.57 8.17 -19.90
C ASN A 161 -20.90 7.40 -18.61
N TRP A 162 -22.16 7.27 -18.21
CA TRP A 162 -22.51 6.58 -16.97
C TRP A 162 -22.02 5.11 -16.93
N ALA A 163 -21.95 4.44 -18.09
CA ALA A 163 -21.49 3.05 -18.19
C ALA A 163 -20.00 2.93 -17.85
N ILE A 164 -19.17 3.93 -18.18
CA ILE A 164 -17.74 3.93 -17.81
C ILE A 164 -17.55 4.00 -16.30
N VAL A 165 -18.41 4.71 -15.58
CA VAL A 165 -18.34 4.82 -14.12
C VAL A 165 -18.62 3.47 -13.47
N ILE A 166 -19.63 2.74 -13.97
CA ILE A 166 -19.94 1.39 -13.47
C ILE A 166 -18.84 0.41 -13.86
N ALA A 167 -18.33 0.47 -15.09
CA ALA A 167 -17.22 -0.36 -15.54
C ALA A 167 -15.95 -0.11 -14.71
N ALA A 168 -15.64 1.14 -14.39
CA ALA A 168 -14.52 1.51 -13.53
C ALA A 168 -14.70 0.97 -12.11
N ALA A 169 -15.91 1.06 -11.54
CA ALA A 169 -16.22 0.46 -10.23
C ALA A 169 -16.05 -1.07 -10.25
N MET A 170 -16.50 -1.75 -11.30
CA MET A 170 -16.28 -3.19 -11.50
C MET A 170 -14.78 -3.52 -11.56
N LEU A 171 -14.00 -2.72 -12.27
CA LEU A 171 -12.55 -2.88 -12.37
C LEU A 171 -11.85 -2.69 -11.01
N PHE A 172 -12.27 -1.69 -10.23
CA PHE A 172 -11.75 -1.46 -8.89
C PHE A 172 -12.00 -2.67 -7.97
N VAL A 173 -13.25 -3.18 -7.97
CA VAL A 173 -13.62 -4.38 -7.19
C VAL A 173 -12.83 -5.61 -7.64
N LEU A 174 -12.61 -5.77 -8.94
CA LEU A 174 -11.78 -6.86 -9.47
C LEU A 174 -10.34 -6.75 -8.97
N MET A 175 -9.73 -5.56 -9.02
CA MET A 175 -8.37 -5.34 -8.52
C MET A 175 -8.25 -5.62 -7.02
N ASP A 176 -9.17 -5.09 -6.21
CA ASP A 176 -9.24 -5.33 -4.76
C ASP A 176 -9.36 -6.83 -4.45
N THR A 177 -10.21 -7.54 -5.20
CA THR A 177 -10.37 -8.99 -5.07
C THR A 177 -9.06 -9.73 -5.40
N ILE A 178 -8.34 -9.33 -6.44
CA ILE A 178 -7.05 -9.94 -6.80
C ILE A 178 -6.04 -9.76 -5.67
N PHE A 179 -5.90 -8.57 -5.09
CA PHE A 179 -4.99 -8.34 -3.96
C PHE A 179 -5.41 -9.10 -2.70
N ALA A 180 -6.71 -9.17 -2.41
CA ALA A 180 -7.22 -9.99 -1.31
C ALA A 180 -6.84 -11.47 -1.47
N LEU A 181 -6.90 -12.02 -2.69
CA LEU A 181 -6.45 -13.39 -2.99
C LEU A 181 -4.93 -13.54 -2.84
N ILE A 182 -4.14 -12.56 -3.27
CA ILE A 182 -2.67 -12.57 -3.08
C ILE A 182 -2.31 -12.58 -1.59
N HIS A 183 -2.94 -11.70 -0.79
CA HIS A 183 -2.74 -11.64 0.65
C HIS A 183 -3.21 -12.89 1.39
N MET A 184 -4.11 -13.69 0.81
CA MET A 184 -4.51 -14.98 1.35
C MET A 184 -3.41 -16.05 1.18
N VAL A 185 -2.62 -15.97 0.11
CA VAL A 185 -1.54 -16.93 -0.18
C VAL A 185 -0.25 -16.58 0.57
N GLU A 186 -0.03 -15.30 0.85
CA GLU A 186 1.16 -14.84 1.56
C GLU A 186 1.17 -15.33 3.02
N PRO A 187 2.15 -16.15 3.42
CA PRO A 187 2.28 -16.53 4.83
C PRO A 187 2.63 -15.28 5.64
N GLU A 188 1.84 -15.01 6.68
CA GLU A 188 2.16 -13.94 7.62
C GLU A 188 3.59 -14.13 8.12
N TYR A 189 4.41 -13.08 8.09
CA TYR A 189 5.74 -13.14 8.68
C TYR A 189 5.62 -13.16 10.21
N VAL A 190 5.32 -14.33 10.78
CA VAL A 190 5.18 -14.57 12.23
C VAL A 190 6.52 -14.48 12.98
N ALA A 191 7.64 -14.24 12.28
CA ALA A 191 8.99 -14.46 12.78
C ALA A 191 9.49 -13.52 13.90
N ARG A 192 8.64 -12.67 14.51
CA ARG A 192 9.06 -11.83 15.65
C ARG A 192 8.15 -11.85 16.89
N TYR A 193 6.99 -12.52 16.86
CA TYR A 193 6.16 -12.63 18.06
C TYR A 193 6.69 -13.70 19.04
N HIS A 194 7.17 -14.83 18.52
CA HIS A 194 7.86 -15.83 19.36
C HIS A 194 9.21 -15.33 19.88
N GLY A 195 9.93 -14.50 19.09
CA GLY A 195 11.16 -13.85 19.55
C GLY A 195 10.91 -12.90 20.72
N ASN A 196 9.82 -12.13 20.71
CA ASN A 196 9.49 -11.22 21.82
C ASN A 196 8.99 -11.93 23.07
N ILE A 197 8.24 -13.03 22.95
CA ILE A 197 7.86 -13.85 24.11
C ILE A 197 9.10 -14.52 24.69
N LEU A 198 9.91 -15.18 23.85
CA LEU A 198 11.13 -15.84 24.29
C LEU A 198 12.12 -14.82 24.88
N TYR A 199 12.27 -13.63 24.29
CA TYR A 199 13.11 -12.56 24.81
C TYR A 199 12.57 -11.99 26.11
N ARG A 200 11.25 -11.73 26.25
CA ARG A 200 10.66 -11.30 27.53
C ARG A 200 10.85 -12.36 28.61
N VAL A 201 10.71 -13.64 28.26
CA VAL A 201 10.90 -14.76 29.16
C VAL A 201 12.38 -14.87 29.55
N LEU A 202 13.31 -14.85 28.58
CA LEU A 202 14.76 -14.86 28.84
C LEU A 202 15.18 -13.66 29.68
N HIS A 203 14.72 -12.46 29.36
CA HIS A 203 15.04 -11.23 30.08
C HIS A 203 14.51 -11.28 31.52
N LYS A 204 13.30 -11.82 31.74
CA LYS A 204 12.80 -12.08 33.10
C LYS A 204 13.67 -13.08 33.86
N PHE A 205 14.11 -14.17 33.21
CA PHE A 205 15.00 -15.16 33.83
C PHE A 205 16.38 -14.59 34.15
N VAL A 206 16.98 -13.84 33.23
CA VAL A 206 18.29 -13.19 33.43
C VAL A 206 18.22 -12.19 34.57
N LYS A 207 17.20 -11.31 34.58
CA LYS A 207 17.01 -10.33 35.65
C LYS A 207 16.77 -10.97 37.02
N ALA A 208 15.96 -12.03 37.08
CA ALA A 208 15.72 -12.77 38.33
C ALA A 208 17.02 -13.38 38.88
N LYS A 209 17.88 -13.88 38.00
CA LYS A 209 19.18 -14.45 38.39
C LYS A 209 20.15 -13.37 38.90
N GLU A 210 20.21 -12.22 38.25
CA GLU A 210 21.02 -11.08 38.71
C GLU A 210 20.57 -10.56 40.09
N GLU A 211 19.25 -10.47 40.33
CA GLU A 211 18.70 -10.08 41.64
C GLU A 211 19.02 -11.11 42.75
N GLU A 212 19.07 -12.40 42.41
CA GLU A 212 19.46 -13.47 43.33
C GLU A 212 20.96 -13.40 43.69
N GLU A 213 21.83 -13.18 42.70
CA GLU A 213 23.26 -12.98 42.89
C GLU A 213 23.56 -11.72 43.73
N GLU A 214 22.85 -10.61 43.49
CA GLU A 214 23.02 -9.38 44.26
C GLU A 214 22.58 -9.54 45.74
N LYS A 215 21.47 -10.24 45.98
CA LYS A 215 21.00 -10.57 47.34
C LYS A 215 22.00 -11.47 48.07
N ASN A 216 22.58 -12.46 47.39
CA ASN A 216 23.60 -13.34 47.94
C ASN A 216 24.89 -12.56 48.28
N HIS A 217 25.31 -11.64 47.41
CA HIS A 217 26.47 -10.78 47.65
C HIS A 217 26.25 -9.83 48.84
N LYS A 218 25.07 -9.20 48.96
CA LYS A 218 24.71 -8.36 50.10
C LYS A 218 24.64 -9.14 51.42
N LYS A 219 24.13 -10.38 51.41
CA LYS A 219 24.16 -11.26 52.60
C LYS A 219 25.58 -11.58 53.07
N CYS A 220 26.51 -11.79 52.14
CA CYS A 220 27.91 -12.07 52.49
C CYS A 220 28.68 -10.84 52.99
N LYS A 221 28.21 -9.62 52.72
CA LYS A 221 28.82 -8.39 53.22
C LYS A 221 28.57 -8.15 54.71
N LYS A 222 27.57 -8.82 55.30
CA LYS A 222 27.38 -8.91 56.76
C LYS A 222 28.26 -10.03 57.33
N ARG A 223 29.57 -9.81 57.32
CA ARG A 223 30.56 -10.62 58.06
C ARG A 223 30.65 -10.13 59.50
N ASP A 224 30.86 -11.07 60.40
CA ASP A 224 31.07 -10.97 61.83
C ASP A 224 32.49 -10.47 62.20
N ALA A 225 32.71 -10.21 63.49
CA ALA A 225 33.96 -9.65 64.05
C ALA A 225 35.23 -10.51 63.83
N SER A 226 35.11 -11.72 63.27
CA SER A 226 36.22 -12.60 62.88
C SER A 226 36.68 -12.43 61.41
N GLY A 227 35.96 -11.62 60.60
CA GLY A 227 36.37 -11.22 59.25
C GLY A 227 36.18 -12.25 58.13
N LYS A 228 35.66 -13.46 58.41
CA LYS A 228 35.44 -14.50 57.39
C LYS A 228 33.95 -14.63 57.02
N CYS A 229 33.55 -14.18 55.83
CA CYS A 229 32.37 -14.78 55.16
C CYS A 229 32.85 -16.09 54.62
N ILE A 230 32.40 -17.08 55.34
CA ILE A 230 32.16 -18.41 54.89
C ILE A 230 31.25 -18.27 53.66
N ILE A 231 31.83 -17.99 52.50
CA ILE A 231 31.19 -18.35 51.24
C ILE A 231 31.28 -19.87 51.25
N PRO A 232 30.16 -20.62 51.32
CA PRO A 232 30.23 -22.05 51.07
C PRO A 232 30.84 -22.18 49.68
N ALA A 233 32.02 -22.77 49.61
CA ALA A 233 32.70 -23.03 48.36
C ALA A 233 31.67 -23.58 47.39
N LEU A 234 31.29 -22.77 46.41
CA LEU A 234 30.59 -23.25 45.23
C LEU A 234 31.55 -24.30 44.69
N ALA A 235 31.21 -25.57 44.88
CA ALA A 235 31.87 -26.67 44.23
C ALA A 235 31.83 -26.35 42.74
N GLU A 236 32.96 -25.87 42.23
CA GLU A 236 33.20 -25.65 40.81
C GLU A 236 32.92 -26.97 40.13
N LYS A 237 31.75 -27.12 39.52
CA LYS A 237 31.56 -28.20 38.55
C LYS A 237 32.56 -27.91 37.43
N PRO A 238 33.51 -28.81 37.16
CA PRO A 238 34.55 -28.56 36.18
C PRO A 238 33.92 -28.23 34.82
N PRO A 239 34.48 -27.28 34.06
CA PRO A 239 33.93 -26.87 32.79
C PRO A 239 33.85 -28.08 31.84
N LYS A 240 32.63 -28.47 31.45
CA LYS A 240 32.42 -29.43 30.37
C LYS A 240 33.04 -28.85 29.10
N LYS A 241 34.16 -29.42 28.67
CA LYS A 241 34.86 -29.11 27.41
C LYS A 241 33.85 -29.14 26.26
N ARG A 242 33.41 -27.97 25.78
CA ARG A 242 32.69 -27.86 24.50
C ARG A 242 33.68 -28.20 23.39
N LYS A 243 33.46 -29.35 22.74
CA LYS A 243 34.14 -29.71 21.48
C LYS A 243 33.85 -28.61 20.46
N LYS A 244 34.88 -27.81 20.14
CA LYS A 244 34.90 -26.98 18.94
C LYS A 244 35.03 -27.92 17.75
N GLY A 245 33.93 -28.12 17.05
CA GLY A 245 33.90 -28.80 15.77
C GLY A 245 32.64 -28.35 15.08
N PHE A 246 32.76 -27.38 14.19
CA PHE A 246 32.16 -27.39 12.86
C PHE A 246 32.64 -26.14 12.12
N LEU A 247 33.65 -26.36 11.27
CA LEU A 247 33.85 -25.57 10.06
C LEU A 247 32.62 -25.79 9.19
N PHE A 248 32.07 -24.72 8.61
CA PHE A 248 31.52 -24.79 7.26
C PHE A 248 32.05 -23.60 6.46
N ARG A 249 32.53 -23.95 5.26
CA ARG A 249 32.96 -23.06 4.17
C ARG A 249 31.78 -22.29 3.60
#